data_AF-A0A940FMW1-F1
#
_entry.id   AF-A0A940FMW1-F1
#
_cell.length_a   1.000
_cell.length_b   1.000
_cell.length_c   1.000
_cell.angle_alpha   90.00
_cell.angle_beta   90.00
_cell.angle_gamma   90.00
#
_symmetry.space_group_name_H-M   'P 1'
#
loop_
_entity.id
_entity.type
_entity.pdbx_description
1 polymer ?
#
loop_
_entity_poly.entity_id
_entity_poly.type
_entity_poly.pdbx_seq_one_letter_code
_entity_poly.pdbx_strand_id
1 'polypeptide(L)'
;MSKMLLLSVLCALHFMASAQHGPNPEADTSWKKIYRETAPKINDLVHTKLDAKFDYNNSYLNGQVWITLKPHFYPTDTLALDAKGMQIKSVSVVKGTSKTPLKYDYDGMILNIKLDKKYTRNDNYTVFIDYT
;
A
#
# COMPACT_ATOMS: atom_id res chain seq x y z
N MET A 1 -72.47 27.12 -19.84
CA MET A 1 -71.47 27.23 -18.75
C MET A 1 -70.56 26.00 -18.61
N SER A 2 -70.99 24.78 -18.97
CA SER A 2 -70.13 23.57 -18.82
C SER A 2 -68.89 23.52 -19.72
N LYS A 3 -68.93 24.09 -20.93
CA LYS A 3 -67.77 24.12 -21.85
C LYS A 3 -66.61 25.00 -21.37
N MET A 4 -66.90 26.07 -20.62
CA MET A 4 -65.85 26.94 -20.05
C MET A 4 -65.17 26.31 -18.83
N LEU A 5 -65.89 25.45 -18.10
CA LEU A 5 -65.33 24.70 -16.97
C LEU A 5 -64.40 23.56 -17.43
N LEU A 6 -64.70 22.93 -18.58
CA LEU A 6 -63.82 21.92 -19.16
C LEU A 6 -62.50 22.52 -19.69
N LEU A 7 -62.55 23.73 -20.24
CA LEU A 7 -61.38 24.40 -20.83
C LEU A 7 -60.39 24.90 -19.75
N SER A 8 -60.90 25.33 -18.60
CA SER A 8 -60.05 25.74 -17.46
C SER A 8 -59.35 24.55 -16.79
N VAL A 9 -60.04 23.39 -16.68
CA VAL A 9 -59.44 22.15 -16.17
C VAL A 9 -58.36 21.62 -17.12
N LEU A 10 -58.58 21.71 -18.43
CA LEU A 10 -57.58 21.30 -19.43
C LEU A 10 -56.34 22.20 -19.38
N CYS A 11 -56.48 23.51 -19.22
CA CYS A 11 -55.35 24.43 -19.06
C CYS A 11 -54.55 24.15 -17.78
N ALA A 12 -55.21 23.88 -16.66
CA ALA A 12 -54.54 23.57 -15.38
C ALA A 12 -53.70 22.28 -15.45
N LEU A 13 -54.14 21.27 -16.20
CA LEU A 13 -53.41 20.02 -16.42
C LEU A 13 -52.13 20.20 -17.26
N HIS A 14 -52.11 21.14 -18.21
CA HIS A 14 -50.91 21.45 -19.01
C HIS A 14 -49.85 22.20 -18.19
N PHE A 15 -50.26 23.04 -17.24
CA PHE A 15 -49.34 23.75 -16.33
C PHE A 15 -48.70 22.81 -15.30
N MET A 16 -49.42 21.80 -14.80
CA MET A 16 -48.85 20.82 -13.86
C MET A 16 -47.83 19.88 -14.52
N ALA A 17 -48.02 19.51 -15.79
CA ALA A 17 -47.08 18.65 -16.51
C ALA A 17 -45.72 19.31 -16.77
N SER A 18 -45.68 20.65 -16.90
CA SER A 18 -44.45 21.41 -17.15
C SER A 18 -43.63 21.67 -15.88
N ALA A 19 -44.22 21.49 -14.68
CA ALA A 19 -43.57 21.78 -13.40
C ALA A 19 -42.61 20.66 -12.92
N GLN A 20 -42.62 19.48 -13.56
CA GLN A 20 -41.73 18.36 -13.20
C GLN A 20 -40.45 18.29 -14.03
N HIS A 21 -40.25 19.18 -15.01
CA HIS A 21 -39.02 19.23 -15.82
C HIS A 21 -38.01 20.21 -15.20
N GLY A 22 -37.60 19.96 -13.95
CA GLY A 22 -36.42 20.59 -13.38
C GLY A 22 -35.16 20.11 -14.09
N PRO A 23 -34.05 20.88 -14.10
CA PRO A 23 -32.80 20.41 -14.67
C PRO A 23 -32.44 19.06 -14.03
N ASN A 24 -32.29 18.03 -14.87
CA ASN A 24 -31.81 16.73 -14.43
C ASN A 24 -30.44 16.98 -13.76
N PRO A 25 -30.20 16.57 -12.51
CA PRO A 25 -28.92 16.82 -11.86
C PRO A 25 -27.79 16.32 -12.76
N GLU A 26 -26.89 17.23 -13.12
CA GLU A 26 -25.75 16.89 -13.96
C GLU A 26 -24.99 15.73 -13.31
N ALA A 27 -24.63 14.71 -14.11
CA ALA A 27 -23.93 13.55 -13.60
C ALA A 27 -22.61 13.99 -12.93
N ASP A 28 -22.37 13.56 -11.69
CA ASP A 28 -21.14 13.88 -10.98
C ASP A 28 -19.92 13.31 -11.72
N THR A 29 -19.10 14.22 -12.26
CA THR A 29 -17.85 13.89 -12.96
C THR A 29 -16.60 14.24 -12.15
N SER A 30 -16.74 14.66 -10.89
CA SER A 30 -15.63 15.06 -10.00
C SER A 30 -14.56 13.97 -9.90
N TRP A 31 -14.98 12.70 -9.88
CA TRP A 31 -14.09 11.54 -9.80
C TRP A 31 -13.12 11.41 -10.98
N LYS A 32 -13.39 12.03 -12.15
CA LYS A 32 -12.50 12.03 -13.31
C LYS A 32 -11.32 13.00 -13.18
N LYS A 33 -11.42 13.99 -12.29
CA LYS A 33 -10.40 15.03 -12.09
C LYS A 33 -9.56 14.79 -10.83
N ILE A 34 -10.05 13.98 -9.90
CA ILE A 34 -9.37 13.71 -8.63
C ILE A 34 -8.45 12.51 -8.79
N TYR A 35 -7.14 12.76 -8.78
CA TYR A 35 -6.13 11.71 -8.68
C TYR A 35 -6.23 11.03 -7.31
N ARG A 36 -6.29 9.69 -7.31
CA ARG A 36 -6.36 8.86 -6.10
C ARG A 36 -5.13 7.97 -6.08
N GLU A 37 -4.06 8.47 -5.46
CA GLU A 37 -2.82 7.71 -5.38
C GLU A 37 -2.92 6.53 -4.43
N THR A 38 -2.13 5.50 -4.73
CA THR A 38 -1.88 4.38 -3.83
C THR A 38 -0.54 4.57 -3.15
N ALA A 39 -0.34 3.96 -1.98
CA ALA A 39 0.95 3.98 -1.31
C ALA A 39 2.10 3.55 -2.26
N PRO A 40 3.24 4.27 -2.28
CA PRO A 40 4.36 3.94 -3.13
C PRO A 40 4.89 2.53 -2.85
N LYS A 41 5.03 1.72 -3.90
CA LYS A 41 5.69 0.41 -3.82
C LYS A 41 7.16 0.56 -4.21
N ILE A 42 8.05 0.48 -3.23
CA ILE A 42 9.49 0.63 -3.47
C ILE A 42 10.14 -0.70 -3.85
N ASN A 43 9.81 -1.78 -3.13
CA ASN A 43 10.34 -3.11 -3.37
C ASN A 43 9.21 -4.14 -3.54
N ASP A 44 9.46 -5.15 -4.36
CA ASP A 44 8.69 -6.37 -4.45
C ASP A 44 9.33 -7.44 -3.56
N LEU A 45 8.52 -8.10 -2.73
CA LEU A 45 8.91 -9.32 -2.04
C LEU A 45 8.90 -10.49 -3.03
N VAL A 46 10.04 -11.13 -3.22
CA VAL A 46 10.22 -12.27 -4.14
C VAL A 46 10.13 -13.60 -3.40
N HIS A 47 10.82 -13.71 -2.25
CA HIS A 47 10.84 -14.94 -1.47
C HIS A 47 11.16 -14.66 0.00
N THR A 48 10.59 -15.46 0.90
CA THR A 48 10.91 -15.44 2.32
C THR A 48 11.27 -16.84 2.77
N LYS A 49 12.39 -16.97 3.48
CA LYS A 49 12.71 -18.14 4.29
C LYS A 49 12.78 -17.70 5.74
N LEU A 50 12.06 -18.37 6.62
CA LEU A 50 12.03 -18.12 8.05
C LEU A 50 12.46 -19.39 8.77
N ASP A 51 13.48 -19.27 9.62
CA ASP A 51 13.84 -20.23 10.65
C ASP A 51 13.52 -19.60 12.00
N ALA A 52 12.62 -20.21 12.76
CA ALA A 52 12.11 -19.60 13.98
C ALA A 52 11.90 -20.64 15.08
N LYS A 53 12.16 -20.21 16.33
CA LYS A 53 12.01 -21.01 17.52
C LYS A 53 11.27 -20.22 18.61
N PHE A 54 10.19 -20.80 19.09
CA PHE A 54 9.43 -20.26 20.21
C PHE A 54 10.19 -20.44 21.53
N ASP A 55 10.27 -19.36 22.30
CA ASP A 55 10.67 -19.37 23.70
C ASP A 55 9.47 -19.01 24.56
N TYR A 56 8.78 -20.03 25.06
CA TYR A 56 7.57 -19.87 25.86
C TYR A 56 7.81 -19.24 27.22
N ASN A 57 9.01 -19.39 27.80
CA ASN A 57 9.32 -18.82 29.11
C ASN A 57 9.35 -17.29 29.04
N ASN A 58 9.88 -16.76 27.93
CA ASN A 58 9.99 -15.33 27.70
C ASN A 58 8.91 -14.77 26.77
N SER A 59 8.03 -15.63 26.23
CA SER A 59 7.05 -15.28 25.19
C SER A 59 7.67 -14.65 23.94
N TYR A 60 8.82 -15.17 23.50
CA TYR A 60 9.56 -14.67 22.34
C TYR A 60 9.53 -15.61 21.13
N LEU A 61 9.72 -15.02 19.95
CA LEU A 61 9.95 -15.74 18.70
C LEU A 61 11.35 -15.44 18.20
N ASN A 62 12.32 -16.27 18.60
CA ASN A 62 13.68 -16.14 18.11
C ASN A 62 13.72 -16.50 16.62
N GLY A 63 14.09 -15.55 15.78
CA GLY A 63 13.93 -15.65 14.34
C GLY A 63 15.20 -15.32 13.56
N GLN A 64 15.49 -16.16 12.58
CA GLN A 64 16.42 -15.91 11.50
C GLN A 64 15.63 -15.88 10.19
N VAL A 65 15.59 -14.73 9.54
CA VAL A 65 14.82 -14.54 8.31
C VAL A 65 15.72 -14.13 7.15
N TRP A 66 15.46 -14.71 5.98
CA TRP A 66 16.04 -14.35 4.70
C TRP A 66 14.92 -13.82 3.81
N ILE A 67 15.00 -12.54 3.47
CA ILE A 67 14.00 -11.85 2.67
C ILE A 67 14.66 -11.49 1.34
N THR A 68 14.21 -12.13 0.27
CA THR A 68 14.64 -11.83 -1.09
C THR A 68 13.69 -10.81 -1.70
N LEU A 69 14.25 -9.68 -2.08
CA LEU A 69 13.53 -8.53 -2.58
C LEU A 69 14.13 -8.09 -3.91
N LYS A 70 13.38 -7.26 -4.63
CA LYS A 70 13.89 -6.47 -5.73
C LYS A 70 13.19 -5.11 -5.77
N PRO A 71 13.83 -4.06 -6.30
CA PRO A 71 13.16 -2.78 -6.53
C PRO A 71 11.96 -2.97 -7.48
N HIS A 72 10.83 -2.36 -7.15
CA HIS A 72 9.61 -2.47 -7.95
C HIS A 72 9.77 -1.78 -9.32
N PHE A 73 10.35 -0.57 -9.31
CA PHE A 73 10.55 0.22 -10.53
C PHE A 73 11.89 0.95 -10.54
N TYR A 74 12.07 1.93 -9.65
CA TYR A 74 13.28 2.76 -9.61
C TYR A 74 14.40 2.07 -8.82
N PRO A 75 15.67 2.22 -9.25
CA PRO A 75 16.80 1.71 -8.48
C PRO A 75 16.87 2.31 -7.08
N THR A 76 17.17 1.49 -6.07
CA THR A 76 17.29 1.91 -4.67
C THR A 76 18.54 1.33 -4.03
N ASP A 77 19.07 2.04 -3.04
CA ASP A 77 20.16 1.57 -2.17
C ASP A 77 19.76 1.54 -0.68
N THR A 78 18.45 1.64 -0.41
CA THR A 78 17.85 1.51 0.91
C THR A 78 16.65 0.57 0.89
N LEU A 79 16.42 -0.06 2.04
CA LEU A 79 15.26 -0.90 2.32
C LEU A 79 14.66 -0.49 3.67
N ALA A 80 13.35 -0.26 3.71
CA ALA A 80 12.59 -0.08 4.94
C ALA A 80 11.70 -1.30 5.16
N LEU A 81 11.71 -1.84 6.38
CA LEU A 81 10.89 -2.98 6.78
C LEU A 81 10.14 -2.65 8.08
N ASP A 82 8.87 -3.06 8.16
CA ASP A 82 8.15 -3.09 9.43
C ASP A 82 8.76 -4.17 10.34
N ALA A 83 9.23 -3.76 11.51
CA ALA A 83 9.92 -4.63 12.47
C ALA A 83 9.40 -4.44 13.90
N LYS A 84 8.12 -4.12 14.07
CA LYS A 84 7.50 -3.75 15.36
C LYS A 84 7.68 -4.85 16.41
N GLY A 85 8.16 -4.46 17.59
CA GLY A 85 8.30 -5.37 18.73
C GLY A 85 9.43 -6.40 18.57
N MET A 86 10.36 -6.17 17.64
CA MET A 86 11.52 -7.03 17.43
C MET A 86 12.78 -6.41 18.05
N GLN A 87 13.65 -7.25 18.61
CA GLN A 87 15.02 -6.87 18.95
C GLN A 87 15.96 -7.31 17.82
N ILE A 88 16.45 -6.35 17.04
CA ILE A 88 17.35 -6.61 15.91
C ILE A 88 18.77 -6.89 16.43
N LYS A 89 19.26 -8.13 16.22
CA LYS A 89 20.63 -8.53 16.62
C LYS A 89 21.63 -8.29 15.50
N SER A 90 21.27 -8.61 14.26
CA SER A 90 22.14 -8.37 13.11
C SER A 90 21.35 -8.28 11.80
N VAL A 91 21.88 -7.51 10.86
CA VAL A 91 21.37 -7.38 9.49
C VAL A 91 22.52 -7.56 8.52
N SER A 92 22.33 -8.34 7.46
CA SER A 92 23.36 -8.60 6.46
C SER A 92 22.77 -8.82 5.07
N VAL A 93 23.50 -8.47 4.02
CA VAL A 93 23.20 -8.95 2.67
C VAL A 93 23.84 -10.31 2.46
N VAL A 94 23.14 -11.21 1.79
CA VAL A 94 23.65 -12.54 1.44
C VAL A 94 24.29 -12.51 0.05
N LYS A 95 25.51 -13.04 -0.05
CA LYS A 95 26.27 -13.17 -1.29
C LYS A 95 26.81 -14.59 -1.41
N GLY A 96 26.09 -15.45 -2.13
CA GLY A 96 26.38 -16.88 -2.18
C GLY A 96 26.29 -17.50 -0.79
N THR A 97 27.38 -18.07 -0.30
CA THR A 97 27.48 -18.67 1.04
C THR A 97 27.85 -17.66 2.13
N SER A 98 28.20 -16.43 1.77
CA SER A 98 28.70 -15.41 2.69
C SER A 98 27.62 -14.40 3.08
N LYS A 99 27.72 -13.85 4.28
CA LYS A 99 26.91 -12.73 4.78
C LYS A 99 27.81 -11.51 4.97
N THR A 100 27.42 -10.38 4.41
CA THR A 100 28.12 -9.10 4.60
C THR A 100 27.25 -8.19 5.47
N PRO A 101 27.73 -7.72 6.64
CA PRO A 101 26.97 -6.82 7.51
C PRO A 101 26.54 -5.55 6.79
N LEU A 102 25.30 -5.11 7.07
CA LEU A 102 24.75 -3.86 6.57
C LEU A 102 24.62 -2.85 7.71
N LYS A 103 24.74 -1.56 7.39
CA LYS A 103 24.40 -0.49 8.33
C LYS A 103 22.89 -0.31 8.34
N TYR A 104 22.31 -0.09 9.50
CA TYR A 104 20.89 0.16 9.65
C TYR A 104 20.62 1.10 10.82
N ASP A 105 19.47 1.75 10.76
CA ASP A 105 18.84 2.49 11.84
C ASP A 105 17.48 1.84 12.16
N TYR A 106 17.11 1.81 13.43
CA TYR A 106 15.88 1.15 13.88
C TYR A 106 15.28 1.91 15.05
N ASP A 107 14.05 2.38 14.87
CA ASP A 107 13.31 3.22 15.83
C ASP A 107 12.32 2.44 16.71
N GLY A 108 12.33 1.09 16.62
CA GLY A 108 11.34 0.23 17.30
C GLY A 108 10.11 -0.11 16.45
N MET A 109 9.93 0.55 15.31
CA MET A 109 8.84 0.29 14.36
C MET A 109 9.34 -0.06 12.97
N ILE A 110 10.26 0.73 12.42
CA ILE A 110 10.78 0.63 11.07
C ILE A 110 12.29 0.39 11.12
N LEU A 111 12.71 -0.71 10.49
CA LEU A 111 14.12 -1.02 10.27
C LEU A 111 14.56 -0.45 8.92
N ASN A 112 15.37 0.60 8.95
CA ASN A 112 15.92 1.28 7.78
C ASN A 112 17.33 0.78 7.49
N ILE A 113 17.50 0.04 6.41
CA ILE A 113 18.74 -0.66 6.05
C ILE A 113 19.40 0.05 4.88
N LYS A 114 20.69 0.39 5.02
CA LYS A 114 21.53 0.82 3.91
C LYS A 114 22.08 -0.41 3.20
N LEU A 115 21.69 -0.58 1.94
CA LEU A 115 22.17 -1.67 1.09
C LEU A 115 23.64 -1.43 0.70
N ASP A 116 24.33 -2.52 0.38
CA ASP A 116 25.76 -2.51 0.03
C ASP A 116 26.04 -1.84 -1.32
N LYS A 117 25.02 -1.74 -2.17
CA LYS A 117 25.04 -1.03 -3.45
C LYS A 117 23.62 -0.63 -3.85
N LYS A 118 23.52 0.10 -4.96
CA LYS A 118 22.25 0.38 -5.63
C LYS A 118 21.81 -0.86 -6.44
N TYR A 119 20.59 -1.32 -6.21
CA TYR A 119 19.94 -2.41 -6.93
C TYR A 119 18.93 -1.83 -7.91
N THR A 120 18.72 -2.49 -9.04
CA THR A 120 17.74 -2.12 -10.08
C THR A 120 16.58 -3.13 -10.11
N ARG A 121 15.50 -2.83 -10.85
CA ARG A 121 14.32 -3.74 -10.96
C ARG A 121 14.62 -5.15 -11.49
N ASN A 122 15.79 -5.34 -12.09
CA ASN A 122 16.27 -6.61 -12.63
C ASN A 122 17.16 -7.36 -11.62
N ASP A 123 17.57 -6.73 -10.53
CA ASP A 123 18.42 -7.33 -9.51
C ASP A 123 17.57 -7.83 -8.34
N ASN A 124 17.77 -9.09 -7.96
CA ASN A 124 17.33 -9.61 -6.68
C ASN A 124 18.44 -9.45 -5.64
N TYR A 125 18.06 -9.18 -4.40
CA TYR A 125 18.96 -9.18 -3.25
C TYR A 125 18.29 -9.83 -2.06
N THR A 126 19.07 -10.54 -1.24
CA THR A 126 18.57 -11.22 -0.05
C THR A 126 19.15 -10.58 1.20
N VAL A 127 18.28 -10.10 2.07
CA VAL A 127 18.65 -9.58 3.40
C VAL A 127 18.41 -10.69 4.42
N PHE A 128 19.45 -10.99 5.19
CA PHE A 128 19.39 -11.81 6.39
C PHE A 128 19.19 -10.91 7.62
N ILE A 129 18.27 -11.29 8.50
CA ILE A 129 18.00 -10.61 9.77
C ILE A 129 17.93 -11.67 10.87
N ASP A 130 18.70 -11.46 11.94
CA ASP A 130 18.59 -12.22 13.20
C ASP A 130 17.91 -11.32 14.24
N TYR A 131 16.83 -11.81 14.85
CA TYR A 131 16.04 -11.08 15.82
C TYR A 131 15.50 -11.99 16.95
N THR A 132 14.98 -11.34 17.99
CA THR A 132 14.15 -11.94 19.04
C THR A 132 12.85 -11.17 19.16
#